data_AF-A0A0Q1DQV1-F1
#
_entry.id   AF-A0A0Q1DQV1-F1
#
_cell.length_a   1.000
_cell.length_b   1.000
_cell.length_c   1.000
_cell.angle_alpha   90.00
_cell.angle_beta   90.00
_cell.angle_gamma   90.00
#
_symmetry.space_group_name_H-M   'P 1'
#
loop_
_entity.id
_entity.type
_entity.pdbx_description
1 polymer ?
#
loop_
_entity_poly.entity_id
_entity_poly.type
_entity_poly.pdbx_seq_one_letter_code
_entity_poly.pdbx_strand_id
1 'polypeptide(L)'
;MNRLRLNAAGYSLVTTMLMITLFFLLGLTILTVAVQQARFTAVRVENIESFHEAKTALNEAIAELKAELSDDDFFVRHDIFTPSQWDAFLGINEDTPGPDTIAGKLKARYGVEVEDVSYRLYNIPTNKVFLRALDLSKPFTDGHRERKVKRLVFLTNTPSFLKYALGSKATVILNGGVYVEQGNVYAGQSAYISNAANYVKKSGELTIAPIDAGLPASMSDSIWHIHDKLLFSCTQTSSCWKTGGRAFQMEKGLFFPGWPDDGGPLIQQETDDFIDTDFERTVKDKLLQAAGLSPLSPETQQAYIERIENDHQAPLDVARELYQEGNLARVVTDDETPYEQSINQMPKDKPLWLDAEGKEITLYRDIDVRQNGQNQWLIVNGDLRIEGPTKSTAAVRGNLIVFGDLTLTGNLALNASIYVTGKTTIYNSHIDGADGKGLVLLSKGTLDIARINEFQDSSEIPNLKGYFYTDSSATIYAVGSYLYIEGGLFARGNGAAAPDTDINGFVINAFRGRIEPKDGEPGNFIPSSDMQQSRLIIKYNPRVLVEQGTGLPFVNQISLVADRLEVE
;
A
#
# COMPACT_ATOMS: atom_id res chain seq x y z
N MET A 1 -10.16 -97.95 -52.05
CA MET A 1 -9.64 -96.88 -51.17
C MET A 1 -8.36 -96.32 -51.78
N ASN A 2 -8.06 -95.03 -51.58
CA ASN A 2 -6.91 -94.26 -52.09
C ASN A 2 -7.12 -93.32 -53.30
N ARG A 3 -8.33 -92.79 -53.48
CA ARG A 3 -8.48 -91.39 -53.92
C ARG A 3 -8.40 -90.52 -52.68
N LEU A 4 -7.23 -89.92 -52.36
CA LEU A 4 -7.12 -88.76 -51.43
C LEU A 4 -5.70 -88.17 -51.25
N ARG A 5 -4.62 -88.67 -51.87
CA ARG A 5 -3.23 -88.26 -51.50
C ARG A 5 -2.46 -87.33 -52.44
N LEU A 6 -3.08 -86.68 -53.43
CA LEU A 6 -2.36 -85.85 -54.41
C LEU A 6 -2.68 -84.34 -54.39
N ASN A 7 -3.54 -83.85 -53.50
CA ASN A 7 -3.86 -82.41 -53.38
C ASN A 7 -3.25 -81.73 -52.12
N ALA A 8 -2.30 -82.34 -51.40
CA ALA A 8 -1.76 -81.75 -50.16
C ALA A 8 -0.45 -80.94 -50.34
N ALA A 9 0.29 -81.13 -51.44
CA ALA A 9 1.62 -80.53 -51.61
C ALA A 9 1.61 -79.09 -52.19
N GLY A 10 0.58 -78.72 -52.97
CA GLY A 10 0.44 -77.36 -53.52
C GLY A 10 -0.13 -76.33 -52.54
N TYR A 11 -0.99 -76.76 -51.60
CA TYR A 11 -1.59 -75.88 -50.60
C TYR A 11 -0.60 -75.47 -49.50
N SER A 12 0.44 -76.29 -49.21
CA SER A 12 1.46 -75.98 -48.20
C SER A 12 2.31 -74.76 -48.58
N LEU A 13 2.72 -74.64 -49.85
CA LEU A 13 3.51 -73.48 -50.31
C LEU A 13 2.68 -72.19 -50.23
N VAL A 14 1.42 -72.25 -50.65
CA VAL A 14 0.49 -71.11 -50.63
C VAL A 14 0.16 -70.68 -49.20
N THR A 15 -0.09 -71.63 -48.27
CA THR A 15 -0.31 -71.30 -46.85
C THR A 15 0.94 -70.74 -46.19
N THR A 16 2.14 -71.24 -46.52
CA THR A 16 3.40 -70.70 -45.98
C THR A 16 3.66 -69.29 -46.50
N MET A 17 3.44 -69.03 -47.79
CA MET A 17 3.52 -67.68 -48.37
C MET A 17 2.49 -66.72 -47.75
N LEU A 18 1.25 -67.18 -47.55
CA LEU A 18 0.19 -66.41 -46.89
C LEU A 18 0.56 -66.08 -45.44
N MET A 19 1.12 -67.04 -44.70
CA MET A 19 1.58 -66.81 -43.33
C MET A 19 2.73 -65.80 -43.29
N ILE A 20 3.73 -65.94 -44.17
CA ILE A 20 4.84 -65.00 -44.27
C ILE A 20 4.33 -63.60 -44.63
N THR A 21 3.41 -63.47 -45.59
CA THR A 21 2.82 -62.16 -45.92
C THR A 21 2.00 -61.58 -44.78
N LEU A 22 1.24 -62.39 -44.04
CA LEU A 22 0.53 -61.96 -42.83
C LEU A 22 1.50 -61.45 -41.76
N PHE A 23 2.57 -62.20 -41.47
CA PHE A 23 3.61 -61.77 -40.54
C PHE A 23 4.37 -60.53 -41.03
N PHE A 24 4.60 -60.40 -42.33
CA PHE A 24 5.25 -59.24 -42.92
C PHE A 24 4.36 -57.99 -42.84
N LEU A 25 3.07 -58.14 -43.13
CA LEU A 25 2.07 -57.08 -42.97
C LEU A 25 1.93 -56.68 -41.50
N LEU A 26 1.87 -57.64 -40.56
CA LEU A 26 1.86 -57.36 -39.13
C LEU A 26 3.15 -56.67 -38.67
N GLY A 27 4.31 -57.10 -39.18
CA GLY A 27 5.60 -56.48 -38.87
C GLY A 27 5.67 -55.04 -39.36
N LEU A 28 5.20 -54.77 -40.58
CA LEU A 28 5.15 -53.43 -41.15
C LEU A 28 4.15 -52.51 -40.43
N THR A 29 3.01 -53.03 -39.99
CA THR A 29 2.03 -52.24 -39.24
C THR A 29 2.55 -51.87 -37.85
N ILE A 30 3.21 -52.80 -37.15
CA ILE A 30 3.83 -52.52 -35.86
C ILE A 30 4.95 -51.49 -36.02
N LEU A 31 5.79 -51.62 -37.04
CA LEU A 31 6.88 -50.68 -37.30
C LEU A 31 6.35 -49.27 -37.62
N THR A 32 5.31 -49.17 -38.43
CA THR A 32 4.69 -47.87 -38.76
C THR A 32 4.00 -47.23 -37.56
N VAL A 33 3.32 -48.00 -36.72
CA VAL A 33 2.74 -47.51 -35.45
C VAL A 33 3.83 -47.04 -34.48
N ALA A 34 4.93 -47.78 -34.34
CA ALA A 34 6.04 -47.39 -33.47
C ALA A 34 6.72 -46.10 -33.94
N VAL A 35 6.94 -45.94 -35.26
CA VAL A 35 7.50 -44.71 -35.84
C VAL A 35 6.55 -43.51 -35.66
N GLN A 36 5.25 -43.72 -35.82
CA GLN A 36 4.26 -42.67 -35.55
C GLN A 36 4.24 -42.26 -34.08
N GLN A 37 4.20 -43.22 -33.15
CA GLN A 37 4.25 -42.94 -31.71
C GLN A 37 5.54 -42.21 -31.29
N ALA A 38 6.69 -42.59 -31.86
CA ALA A 38 7.95 -41.91 -31.63
C ALA A 38 7.91 -40.45 -32.11
N ARG A 39 7.35 -40.19 -33.31
CA ARG A 39 7.15 -38.82 -33.82
C ARG A 39 6.20 -38.00 -32.96
N PHE A 40 5.05 -38.56 -32.54
CA PHE A 40 4.11 -37.86 -31.66
C PHE A 40 4.74 -37.53 -30.30
N THR A 41 5.58 -38.42 -29.77
CA THR A 41 6.29 -38.18 -28.50
C THR A 41 7.34 -37.09 -28.67
N ALA A 42 8.12 -37.12 -29.75
CA ALA A 42 9.12 -36.09 -30.04
C ALA A 42 8.49 -34.69 -30.17
N VAL A 43 7.42 -34.56 -30.96
CA VAL A 43 6.68 -33.29 -31.12
C VAL A 43 6.09 -32.82 -29.78
N ARG A 44 5.58 -33.73 -28.96
CA ARG A 44 5.03 -33.37 -27.64
C ARG A 44 6.12 -32.93 -26.66
N VAL A 45 7.30 -33.54 -26.68
CA VAL A 45 8.45 -33.13 -25.88
C VAL A 45 8.94 -31.77 -26.34
N GLU A 46 9.11 -31.56 -27.65
CA GLU A 46 9.52 -30.28 -28.24
C GLU A 46 8.54 -29.14 -27.91
N ASN A 47 7.23 -29.37 -27.99
CA ASN A 47 6.22 -28.37 -27.60
C ASN A 47 6.23 -28.04 -26.10
N ILE A 48 6.50 -29.05 -25.26
CA ILE A 48 6.60 -28.85 -23.82
C ILE A 48 7.89 -28.08 -23.51
N GLU A 49 9.00 -28.41 -24.17
CA GLU A 49 10.28 -27.72 -24.03
C GLU A 49 10.20 -26.26 -24.50
N SER A 50 9.63 -25.99 -25.68
CA SER A 50 9.47 -24.62 -26.22
C SER A 50 8.59 -23.74 -25.33
N PHE A 51 7.51 -24.30 -24.79
CA PHE A 51 6.64 -23.60 -23.83
C PHE A 51 7.37 -23.34 -22.51
N HIS A 52 8.10 -24.33 -21.98
CA HIS A 52 8.89 -24.17 -20.76
C HIS A 52 10.00 -23.15 -20.93
N GLU A 53 10.69 -23.13 -22.08
CA GLU A 53 11.70 -22.15 -22.42
C GLU A 53 11.09 -20.74 -22.48
N ALA A 54 9.99 -20.56 -23.19
CA ALA A 54 9.33 -19.26 -23.30
C ALA A 54 8.83 -18.75 -21.94
N LYS A 55 8.27 -19.62 -21.11
CA LYS A 55 7.86 -19.28 -19.73
C LYS A 55 9.07 -18.92 -18.86
N THR A 56 10.18 -19.64 -19.00
CA THR A 56 11.41 -19.39 -18.23
C THR A 56 12.00 -18.05 -18.64
N ALA A 57 12.16 -17.79 -19.93
CA ALA A 57 12.62 -16.52 -20.47
C ALA A 57 11.75 -15.33 -20.03
N LEU A 58 10.42 -15.50 -20.03
CA LEU A 58 9.50 -14.47 -19.54
C LEU A 58 9.67 -14.21 -18.03
N ASN A 59 9.82 -15.26 -17.22
CA ASN A 59 10.05 -15.11 -15.78
C ASN A 59 11.41 -14.48 -15.47
N GLU A 60 12.46 -14.85 -16.20
CA GLU A 60 13.80 -14.27 -16.08
C GLU A 60 13.80 -12.80 -16.51
N ALA A 61 13.13 -12.46 -17.61
CA ALA A 61 12.95 -11.08 -18.05
C ALA A 61 12.24 -10.22 -16.99
N ILE A 62 11.17 -10.74 -16.39
CA ILE A 62 10.45 -10.06 -15.31
C ILE A 62 11.32 -9.94 -14.06
N ALA A 63 12.12 -10.96 -13.73
CA ALA A 63 13.02 -10.92 -12.58
C ALA A 63 14.16 -9.90 -12.78
N GLU A 64 14.74 -9.82 -13.99
CA GLU A 64 15.74 -8.80 -14.33
C GLU A 64 15.13 -7.40 -14.30
N LEU A 65 13.95 -7.21 -14.90
CA LEU A 65 13.23 -5.95 -14.82
C LEU A 65 12.96 -5.56 -13.37
N LYS A 66 12.46 -6.50 -12.55
CA LYS A 66 12.24 -6.28 -11.13
C LYS A 66 13.53 -5.88 -10.41
N ALA A 67 14.65 -6.55 -10.69
CA ALA A 67 15.94 -6.23 -10.08
C ALA A 67 16.46 -4.84 -10.45
N GLU A 68 16.30 -4.42 -11.71
CA GLU A 68 16.70 -3.09 -12.18
C GLU A 68 15.84 -1.98 -11.56
N LEU A 69 14.54 -2.25 -11.36
CA LEU A 69 13.59 -1.29 -10.78
C LEU A 69 13.62 -1.20 -9.24
N SER A 70 14.15 -2.23 -8.57
CA SER A 70 14.23 -2.29 -7.10
C SER A 70 15.46 -1.57 -6.53
N ASP A 71 16.22 -0.88 -7.37
CA ASP A 71 17.40 -0.12 -6.97
C ASP A 71 17.02 1.05 -6.06
N ASP A 72 17.73 1.20 -4.95
CA ASP A 72 17.61 2.36 -4.08
C ASP A 72 18.06 3.59 -4.90
N ASP A 73 17.15 4.56 -5.03
CA ASP A 73 17.33 5.79 -5.82
C ASP A 73 17.27 5.64 -7.34
N PHE A 74 16.54 4.63 -7.82
CA PHE A 74 16.31 4.36 -9.23
C PHE A 74 16.04 5.62 -10.07
N PHE A 75 15.08 6.45 -9.66
CA PHE A 75 14.70 7.65 -10.44
C PHE A 75 15.83 8.66 -10.58
N VAL A 76 16.58 8.89 -9.51
CA VAL A 76 17.65 9.90 -9.51
C VAL A 76 18.86 9.38 -10.29
N ARG A 77 19.25 8.12 -10.09
CA ARG A 77 20.39 7.49 -10.78
C ARG A 77 20.23 7.46 -12.30
N HIS A 78 18.99 7.35 -12.77
CA HIS A 78 18.66 7.28 -14.19
C HIS A 78 18.15 8.61 -14.76
N ASP A 79 18.18 9.70 -13.98
CA ASP A 79 17.67 11.03 -14.38
C ASP A 79 16.20 11.02 -14.86
N ILE A 80 15.36 10.20 -14.22
CA ILE A 80 13.95 10.02 -14.56
C ILE A 80 13.09 10.84 -13.59
N PHE A 81 12.64 12.00 -14.05
CA PHE A 81 11.84 12.93 -13.25
C PHE A 81 10.48 13.26 -13.86
N THR A 82 10.27 12.92 -15.13
CA THR A 82 9.01 13.13 -15.83
C THR A 82 8.43 11.80 -16.33
N PRO A 83 7.10 11.70 -16.52
CA PRO A 83 6.52 10.53 -17.16
C PRO A 83 7.03 10.28 -18.59
N SER A 84 7.47 11.32 -19.31
CA SER A 84 8.05 11.16 -20.65
C SER A 84 9.48 10.60 -20.61
N GLN A 85 10.28 11.00 -19.62
CA GLN A 85 11.60 10.40 -19.38
C GLN A 85 11.46 8.94 -18.97
N TRP A 86 10.41 8.62 -18.20
CA TRP A 86 10.06 7.26 -17.84
C TRP A 86 9.71 6.40 -19.05
N ASP A 87 8.88 6.93 -19.97
CA ASP A 87 8.53 6.24 -21.22
C ASP A 87 9.75 5.99 -22.11
N ALA A 88 10.66 6.97 -22.17
CA ALA A 88 11.91 6.86 -22.91
C ALA A 88 12.87 5.82 -22.29
N PHE A 89 12.97 5.78 -20.97
CA PHE A 89 13.77 4.77 -20.26
C PHE A 89 13.24 3.35 -20.51
N LEU A 90 11.92 3.18 -20.42
CA LEU A 90 11.26 1.91 -20.72
C LEU A 90 11.41 1.49 -22.19
N GLY A 91 11.56 2.47 -23.09
CA GLY A 91 11.60 2.25 -24.54
C GLY A 91 10.23 1.97 -25.14
N ILE A 92 9.17 2.53 -24.53
CA ILE A 92 7.77 2.37 -24.98
C ILE A 92 7.26 3.58 -25.74
N ASN A 93 8.07 4.63 -25.86
CA ASN A 93 7.78 5.85 -26.60
C ASN A 93 8.01 5.74 -28.12
N GLU A 94 8.63 4.64 -28.58
CA GLU A 94 8.98 4.40 -29.98
C GLU A 94 8.59 2.97 -30.40
N ASP A 95 8.22 2.78 -31.68
CA ASP A 95 7.83 1.47 -32.23
C ASP A 95 8.99 0.45 -32.20
N THR A 96 10.23 0.94 -32.22
CA THR A 96 11.44 0.12 -32.15
C THR A 96 12.28 0.59 -30.96
N PRO A 97 12.26 -0.14 -29.83
CA PRO A 97 12.99 0.27 -28.64
C PRO A 97 14.50 0.35 -28.91
N GLY A 98 15.15 1.41 -28.45
CA GLY A 98 16.60 1.53 -28.49
C GLY A 98 17.29 0.41 -27.68
N PRO A 99 18.51 -0.01 -28.04
CA PRO A 99 19.19 -1.16 -27.43
C PRO A 99 19.45 -0.98 -25.93
N ASP A 100 19.57 0.25 -25.45
CA ASP A 100 19.85 0.59 -24.05
C ASP A 100 18.58 0.76 -23.20
N THR A 101 17.40 0.73 -23.83
CA THR A 101 16.10 0.80 -23.12
C THR A 101 15.74 -0.55 -22.50
N ILE A 102 14.85 -0.56 -21.50
CA ILE A 102 14.36 -1.81 -20.91
C ILE A 102 13.77 -2.75 -21.96
N ALA A 103 12.83 -2.27 -22.78
CA ALA A 103 12.20 -3.09 -23.81
C ALA A 103 13.23 -3.61 -24.82
N GLY A 104 14.24 -2.80 -25.18
CA GLY A 104 15.35 -3.22 -26.04
C GLY A 104 16.21 -4.32 -25.41
N LYS A 105 16.63 -4.16 -24.15
CA LYS A 105 17.42 -5.14 -23.39
C LYS A 105 16.68 -6.47 -23.25
N LEU A 106 15.40 -6.44 -22.85
CA LEU A 106 14.58 -7.65 -22.67
C LEU A 106 14.36 -8.39 -23.99
N LYS A 107 14.16 -7.66 -25.08
CA LYS A 107 14.05 -8.23 -26.43
C LYS A 107 15.37 -8.82 -26.91
N ALA A 108 16.49 -8.14 -26.69
CA ALA A 108 17.80 -8.62 -27.13
C ALA A 108 18.26 -9.87 -26.35
N ARG A 109 18.02 -9.91 -25.03
CA ARG A 109 18.51 -10.97 -24.15
C ARG A 109 17.58 -12.18 -24.06
N TYR A 110 16.28 -11.94 -23.91
CA TYR A 110 15.27 -12.99 -23.69
C TYR A 110 14.32 -13.17 -24.88
N GLY A 111 14.36 -12.26 -25.87
CA GLY A 111 13.39 -12.19 -26.96
C GLY A 111 11.96 -11.95 -26.48
N VAL A 112 11.81 -11.28 -25.34
CA VAL A 112 10.52 -10.86 -24.78
C VAL A 112 10.14 -9.51 -25.40
N GLU A 113 8.92 -9.43 -25.92
CA GLU A 113 8.32 -8.20 -26.44
C GLU A 113 7.56 -7.49 -25.32
N VAL A 114 7.62 -6.15 -25.30
CA VAL A 114 6.93 -5.30 -24.33
C VAL A 114 5.93 -4.44 -25.08
N GLU A 115 4.65 -4.48 -24.70
CA GLU A 115 3.59 -3.64 -25.25
C GLU A 115 2.99 -2.76 -24.13
N ASP A 116 2.88 -1.45 -24.35
CA ASP A 116 2.17 -0.56 -23.42
C ASP A 116 0.65 -0.66 -23.63
N VAL A 117 -0.05 -1.15 -22.61
CA VAL A 117 -1.52 -1.30 -22.60
C VAL A 117 -2.21 -0.32 -21.63
N SER A 118 -1.45 0.63 -21.05
CA SER A 118 -1.88 1.56 -20.00
C SER A 118 -3.15 2.34 -20.35
N TYR A 119 -3.19 2.94 -21.53
CA TYR A 119 -4.36 3.71 -21.96
C TYR A 119 -5.47 2.80 -22.50
N ARG A 120 -5.12 1.86 -23.39
CA ARG A 120 -6.07 1.02 -24.13
C ARG A 120 -6.95 0.15 -23.22
N LEU A 121 -6.39 -0.38 -22.14
CA LEU A 121 -7.11 -1.29 -21.23
C LEU A 121 -7.53 -0.63 -19.91
N TYR A 122 -6.76 0.35 -19.41
CA TYR A 122 -6.95 0.90 -18.06
C TYR A 122 -7.23 2.39 -18.03
N ASN A 123 -7.22 3.09 -19.17
CA ASN A 123 -7.44 4.53 -19.26
C ASN A 123 -6.52 5.35 -18.33
N ILE A 124 -5.28 4.89 -18.14
CA ILE A 124 -4.29 5.55 -17.27
C ILE A 124 -3.79 6.83 -17.96
N PRO A 125 -3.81 8.01 -17.29
CA PRO A 125 -3.28 9.26 -17.84
C PRO A 125 -1.74 9.27 -17.75
N THR A 126 -1.07 8.54 -18.63
CA THR A 126 0.39 8.30 -18.61
C THR A 126 1.24 9.57 -18.68
N ASN A 127 0.67 10.69 -19.15
CA ASN A 127 1.31 12.01 -19.15
C ASN A 127 1.32 12.71 -17.77
N LYS A 128 0.61 12.17 -16.77
CA LYS A 128 0.49 12.76 -15.42
C LYS A 128 1.06 11.87 -14.33
N VAL A 129 1.15 10.55 -14.56
CA VAL A 129 1.55 9.57 -13.54
C VAL A 129 2.64 8.65 -14.09
N PHE A 130 3.46 8.08 -13.21
CA PHE A 130 4.48 7.08 -13.55
C PHE A 130 3.92 5.66 -13.72
N LEU A 131 2.65 5.44 -13.36
CA LEU A 131 1.98 4.14 -13.50
C LEU A 131 1.96 3.69 -14.97
N ARG A 132 2.46 2.49 -15.25
CA ARG A 132 2.35 1.82 -16.55
C ARG A 132 1.78 0.42 -16.39
N ALA A 133 0.98 -0.02 -17.35
CA ALA A 133 0.55 -1.39 -17.51
C ALA A 133 1.19 -1.92 -18.81
N LEU A 134 2.11 -2.88 -18.67
CA LEU A 134 2.91 -3.43 -19.75
C LEU A 134 2.61 -4.91 -19.94
N ASP A 135 2.27 -5.33 -21.16
CA ASP A 135 2.15 -6.74 -21.51
C ASP A 135 3.51 -7.26 -21.99
N LEU A 136 4.12 -8.17 -21.21
CA LEU A 136 5.36 -8.82 -21.58
C LEU A 136 5.02 -10.17 -22.22
N SER A 137 5.50 -10.39 -23.44
CA SER A 137 5.14 -11.59 -24.20
C SER A 137 6.32 -12.26 -24.89
N LYS A 138 6.26 -13.58 -25.03
CA LYS A 138 7.25 -14.38 -25.74
C LYS A 138 6.54 -15.35 -26.69
N PRO A 139 6.81 -15.30 -28.01
CA PRO A 139 6.31 -16.32 -28.92
C PRO A 139 7.00 -17.67 -28.69
N PHE A 140 6.24 -18.76 -28.83
CA PHE A 140 6.72 -20.13 -28.81
C PHE A 140 5.98 -20.98 -29.84
N THR A 141 6.60 -22.06 -30.26
CA THR A 141 6.02 -22.98 -31.24
C THR A 141 5.29 -24.13 -30.51
N ASP A 142 3.98 -24.25 -30.73
CA ASP A 142 3.16 -25.39 -30.32
C ASP A 142 2.81 -26.21 -31.58
N GLY A 143 3.73 -27.09 -31.97
CA GLY A 143 3.64 -27.93 -33.17
C GLY A 143 3.76 -27.10 -34.46
N HIS A 144 2.63 -26.78 -35.07
CA HIS A 144 2.56 -25.96 -36.31
C HIS A 144 1.97 -24.57 -36.08
N ARG A 145 1.64 -24.22 -34.84
CA ARG A 145 1.06 -22.93 -34.47
C ARG A 145 2.06 -22.14 -33.65
N GLU A 146 2.22 -20.88 -33.99
CA GLU A 146 2.92 -19.92 -33.15
C GLU A 146 1.91 -19.37 -32.13
N ARG A 147 2.26 -19.47 -30.85
CA ARG A 147 1.45 -19.01 -29.72
C ARG A 147 2.28 -18.06 -28.88
N LYS A 148 1.65 -17.25 -28.05
CA LYS A 148 2.38 -16.33 -27.14
C LYS A 148 2.07 -16.67 -25.70
N VAL A 149 3.11 -16.76 -24.88
CA VAL A 149 2.95 -16.67 -23.43
C VAL A 149 3.03 -15.20 -23.04
N LYS A 150 2.09 -14.75 -22.23
CA LYS A 150 1.90 -13.35 -21.85
C LYS A 150 1.83 -13.19 -20.35
N ARG A 151 2.30 -12.03 -19.88
CA ARG A 151 2.14 -11.63 -18.49
C ARG A 151 2.05 -10.12 -18.41
N LEU A 152 0.91 -9.65 -17.91
CA LEU A 152 0.69 -8.25 -17.63
C LEU A 152 1.48 -7.84 -16.38
N VAL A 153 2.10 -6.68 -16.46
CA VAL A 153 2.92 -6.11 -15.41
C VAL A 153 2.51 -4.66 -15.19
N PHE A 154 2.24 -4.28 -13.95
CA PHE A 154 2.07 -2.89 -13.54
C PHE A 154 3.37 -2.37 -12.95
N LEU A 155 3.89 -1.28 -13.52
CA LEU A 155 5.02 -0.54 -13.00
C LEU A 155 4.49 0.70 -12.27
N THR A 156 4.78 0.84 -10.98
CA THR A 156 4.25 1.93 -10.17
C THR A 156 5.24 2.40 -9.12
N ASN A 157 5.28 3.71 -8.92
CA ASN A 157 5.93 4.35 -7.77
C ASN A 157 4.91 4.66 -6.66
N THR A 158 3.74 4.03 -6.68
CA THR A 158 2.76 4.20 -5.59
C THR A 158 3.26 3.43 -4.36
N PRO A 159 3.46 4.09 -3.20
CA PRO A 159 3.92 3.39 -2.01
C PRO A 159 2.97 2.26 -1.62
N SER A 160 3.52 1.13 -1.18
CA SER A 160 2.70 -0.07 -0.95
C SER A 160 1.72 0.07 0.19
N PHE A 161 1.98 0.94 1.18
CA PHE A 161 1.04 1.20 2.26
C PHE A 161 -0.33 1.71 1.77
N LEU A 162 -0.36 2.36 0.61
CA LEU A 162 -1.58 2.89 0.00
C LEU A 162 -2.47 1.81 -0.63
N LYS A 163 -2.00 0.55 -0.74
CA LYS A 163 -2.78 -0.58 -1.29
C LYS A 163 -3.75 -1.19 -0.26
N TYR A 164 -3.53 -0.94 1.02
CA TYR A 164 -4.19 -1.65 2.11
C TYR A 164 -5.17 -0.75 2.86
N ALA A 165 -6.25 -1.34 3.36
CA ALA A 165 -7.19 -0.68 4.27
C ALA A 165 -6.50 -0.38 5.60
N LEU A 166 -5.75 -1.37 6.10
CA LEU A 166 -4.89 -1.18 7.25
C LEU A 166 -3.67 -2.09 7.23
N GLY A 167 -2.59 -1.71 7.90
CA GLY A 167 -1.46 -2.62 8.04
C GLY A 167 -0.22 -2.07 8.71
N SER A 168 0.79 -2.94 8.79
CA SER A 168 2.13 -2.59 9.21
C SER A 168 3.20 -3.39 8.48
N LYS A 169 4.37 -2.79 8.24
CA LYS A 169 5.56 -3.54 7.81
C LYS A 169 6.16 -4.38 8.95
N ALA A 170 5.80 -4.07 10.19
CA ALA A 170 6.14 -4.85 11.38
C ALA A 170 4.94 -5.71 11.83
N THR A 171 4.66 -5.72 13.14
CA THR A 171 3.56 -6.49 13.72
C THR A 171 2.24 -5.72 13.63
N VAL A 172 1.15 -6.42 13.28
CA VAL A 172 -0.22 -5.88 13.37
C VAL A 172 -0.94 -6.54 14.55
N ILE A 173 -1.56 -5.73 15.40
CA ILE A 173 -2.33 -6.19 16.55
C ILE A 173 -3.73 -5.60 16.47
N LEU A 174 -4.73 -6.47 16.40
CA LEU A 174 -6.14 -6.09 16.34
C LEU A 174 -6.86 -6.66 17.56
N ASN A 175 -7.06 -5.81 18.57
CA ASN A 175 -7.83 -6.14 19.76
C ASN A 175 -9.28 -5.67 19.59
N GLY A 176 -10.20 -6.55 19.88
CA GLY A 176 -11.63 -6.30 19.81
C GLY A 176 -12.18 -6.26 18.38
N GLY A 177 -13.46 -5.92 18.29
CA GLY A 177 -14.26 -6.17 17.10
C GLY A 177 -14.11 -5.15 15.98
N VAL A 178 -12.88 -4.81 15.57
CA VAL A 178 -12.61 -4.01 14.37
C VAL A 178 -13.28 -4.63 13.14
N TYR A 179 -13.73 -3.79 12.20
CA TYR A 179 -14.36 -4.22 10.98
C TYR A 179 -13.72 -3.58 9.74
N VAL A 180 -13.14 -4.42 8.88
CA VAL A 180 -12.65 -4.01 7.55
C VAL A 180 -13.79 -4.24 6.54
N GLU A 181 -14.55 -3.19 6.28
CA GLU A 181 -15.68 -3.24 5.34
C GLU A 181 -15.17 -3.42 3.90
N GLN A 182 -14.07 -2.78 3.54
CA GLN A 182 -13.51 -2.88 2.19
C GLN A 182 -11.98 -2.76 2.22
N GLY A 183 -11.31 -3.56 1.41
CA GLY A 183 -9.86 -3.56 1.22
C GLY A 183 -9.13 -4.63 2.01
N ASN A 184 -7.81 -4.68 1.83
CA ASN A 184 -6.95 -5.74 2.36
C ASN A 184 -6.22 -5.30 3.63
N VAL A 185 -5.79 -6.29 4.42
CA VAL A 185 -4.94 -6.09 5.61
C VAL A 185 -3.53 -6.56 5.29
N TYR A 186 -2.51 -5.83 5.74
CA TYR A 186 -1.11 -6.21 5.56
C TYR A 186 -0.35 -6.29 6.89
N ALA A 187 0.31 -7.41 7.14
CA ALA A 187 1.28 -7.59 8.21
C ALA A 187 2.59 -8.10 7.62
N GLY A 188 3.62 -7.25 7.63
CA GLY A 188 4.96 -7.58 7.15
C GLY A 188 5.71 -8.56 8.04
N GLN A 189 5.26 -8.76 9.28
CA GLN A 189 5.73 -9.81 10.19
C GLN A 189 4.56 -10.70 10.64
N SER A 190 4.23 -10.69 11.93
CA SER A 190 3.13 -11.44 12.53
C SER A 190 1.88 -10.58 12.69
N ALA A 191 0.71 -11.23 12.70
CA ALA A 191 -0.55 -10.61 13.08
C ALA A 191 -1.08 -11.26 14.36
N TYR A 192 -1.56 -10.45 15.30
CA TYR A 192 -2.18 -10.91 16.54
C TYR A 192 -3.60 -10.38 16.63
N ILE A 193 -4.56 -11.25 16.89
CA ILE A 193 -5.95 -10.86 17.09
C ILE A 193 -6.42 -11.28 18.49
N SER A 194 -7.25 -10.47 19.10
CA SER A 194 -7.92 -10.87 20.33
C SER A 194 -9.30 -10.26 20.44
N ASN A 195 -10.14 -10.81 21.31
CA ASN A 195 -11.41 -10.21 21.70
C ASN A 195 -11.29 -9.33 22.96
N ALA A 196 -10.07 -8.92 23.33
CA ALA A 196 -9.84 -8.03 24.46
C ALA A 196 -10.19 -6.57 24.13
N ALA A 197 -10.70 -5.83 25.12
CA ALA A 197 -10.91 -4.39 25.02
C ALA A 197 -9.94 -3.64 25.95
N ASN A 198 -8.84 -3.15 25.38
CA ASN A 198 -7.85 -2.35 26.11
C ASN A 198 -8.13 -0.86 25.88
N TYR A 199 -8.16 -0.05 26.94
CA TYR A 199 -8.37 1.39 26.82
C TYR A 199 -7.68 2.15 27.95
N VAL A 200 -7.39 3.43 27.69
CA VAL A 200 -6.78 4.34 28.65
C VAL A 200 -7.86 5.28 29.17
N LYS A 201 -8.02 5.35 30.49
CA LYS A 201 -8.93 6.31 31.15
C LYS A 201 -8.35 7.73 31.06
N LYS A 202 -9.16 8.77 31.29
CA LYS A 202 -8.69 10.18 31.35
C LYS A 202 -7.57 10.41 32.37
N SER A 203 -7.49 9.60 33.42
CA SER A 203 -6.41 9.64 34.41
C SER A 203 -5.06 9.14 33.87
N GLY A 204 -5.01 8.57 32.66
CA GLY A 204 -3.86 7.85 32.12
C GLY A 204 -3.77 6.39 32.62
N GLU A 205 -4.77 5.92 33.36
CA GLU A 205 -4.80 4.53 33.84
C GLU A 205 -5.14 3.56 32.69
N LEU A 206 -4.24 2.60 32.45
CA LEU A 206 -4.44 1.51 31.51
C LEU A 206 -5.45 0.51 32.06
N THR A 207 -6.49 0.20 31.28
CA THR A 207 -7.57 -0.70 31.69
C THR A 207 -7.81 -1.77 30.64
N ILE A 208 -8.00 -3.01 31.10
CA ILE A 208 -8.39 -4.16 30.29
C ILE A 208 -9.83 -4.52 30.71
N ALA A 209 -10.80 -4.30 29.83
CA ALA A 209 -12.19 -4.61 30.13
C ALA A 209 -12.41 -6.13 30.14
N PRO A 210 -13.03 -6.71 31.19
CA PRO A 210 -13.34 -8.13 31.25
C PRO A 210 -14.61 -8.47 30.45
N ILE A 211 -14.66 -8.04 29.18
CA ILE A 211 -15.80 -8.21 28.26
C ILE A 211 -15.31 -8.81 26.94
N ASP A 212 -16.17 -9.55 26.27
CA ASP A 212 -15.93 -9.92 24.88
C ASP A 212 -16.17 -8.69 23.99
N ALA A 213 -15.08 -8.13 23.47
CA ALA A 213 -15.13 -6.96 22.60
C ALA A 213 -15.45 -7.31 21.13
N GLY A 214 -15.67 -8.60 20.83
CA GLY A 214 -15.76 -9.17 19.50
C GLY A 214 -14.38 -9.46 18.92
N LEU A 215 -14.27 -10.47 18.05
CA LEU A 215 -13.07 -10.67 17.23
C LEU A 215 -13.08 -9.72 16.02
N PRO A 216 -11.91 -9.33 15.50
CA PRO A 216 -11.81 -8.63 14.22
C PRO A 216 -12.62 -9.33 13.12
N ALA A 217 -13.15 -8.58 12.16
CA ALA A 217 -13.87 -9.13 11.03
C ALA A 217 -13.62 -8.33 9.75
N SER A 218 -13.85 -8.95 8.60
CA SER A 218 -13.76 -8.31 7.30
C SER A 218 -14.82 -8.86 6.34
N MET A 219 -15.13 -8.12 5.27
CA MET A 219 -15.94 -8.65 4.17
C MET A 219 -15.25 -9.84 3.47
N SER A 220 -16.03 -10.66 2.77
CA SER A 220 -15.57 -11.94 2.21
C SER A 220 -14.55 -11.81 1.08
N ASP A 221 -14.42 -10.64 0.46
CA ASP A 221 -13.44 -10.30 -0.57
C ASP A 221 -12.12 -9.72 -0.01
N SER A 222 -12.07 -9.42 1.29
CA SER A 222 -10.87 -8.92 1.97
C SER A 222 -9.84 -10.03 2.17
N ILE A 223 -8.61 -9.77 1.75
CA ILE A 223 -7.46 -10.66 1.92
C ILE A 223 -6.55 -10.10 3.02
N TRP A 224 -6.09 -10.98 3.90
CA TRP A 224 -5.11 -10.66 4.92
C TRP A 224 -3.75 -11.18 4.47
N HIS A 225 -2.91 -10.25 4.02
CA HIS A 225 -1.54 -10.51 3.58
C HIS A 225 -0.62 -10.57 4.80
N ILE A 226 -0.19 -11.76 5.18
CA ILE A 226 0.67 -11.99 6.35
C ILE A 226 1.95 -12.66 5.87
N HIS A 227 3.06 -11.92 5.87
CA HIS A 227 4.32 -12.36 5.25
C HIS A 227 4.84 -13.66 5.88
N ASP A 228 4.84 -13.76 7.21
CA ASP A 228 5.34 -14.94 7.92
C ASP A 228 4.30 -16.05 8.12
N LYS A 229 3.08 -15.92 7.56
CA LYS A 229 1.90 -16.80 7.81
C LYS A 229 1.48 -16.97 9.27
N LEU A 230 2.13 -16.30 10.21
CA LEU A 230 1.87 -16.45 11.64
C LEU A 230 0.81 -15.43 12.09
N LEU A 231 -0.45 -15.74 11.77
CA LEU A 231 -1.58 -15.19 12.52
C LEU A 231 -1.66 -15.93 13.85
N PHE A 232 -1.79 -15.20 14.95
CA PHE A 232 -2.11 -15.76 16.25
C PHE A 232 -3.37 -15.12 16.83
N SER A 233 -4.12 -15.89 17.60
CA SER A 233 -5.35 -15.45 18.23
C SER A 233 -5.39 -15.76 19.73
N CYS A 234 -6.06 -14.89 20.48
CA CYS A 234 -6.35 -15.10 21.90
C CYS A 234 -7.80 -14.67 22.20
N THR A 235 -8.61 -15.60 22.72
CA THR A 235 -10.04 -15.37 23.02
C THR A 235 -10.31 -15.17 24.52
N GLN A 236 -9.25 -14.95 25.31
CA GLN A 236 -9.33 -14.72 26.75
C GLN A 236 -9.48 -13.21 27.05
N THR A 237 -10.71 -12.76 27.26
CA THR A 237 -11.11 -11.34 27.36
C THR A 237 -10.24 -10.45 28.26
N SER A 238 -9.65 -10.99 29.33
CA SER A 238 -8.84 -10.23 30.30
C SER A 238 -7.40 -10.71 30.49
N SER A 239 -7.01 -11.81 29.84
CA SER A 239 -5.69 -12.44 30.07
C SER A 239 -4.74 -12.32 28.90
N CYS A 240 -5.21 -12.02 27.69
CA CYS A 240 -4.34 -11.79 26.52
C CYS A 240 -3.33 -10.64 26.76
N TRP A 241 -3.64 -9.74 27.68
CA TRP A 241 -2.85 -8.57 28.01
C TRP A 241 -2.69 -8.44 29.53
N LYS A 242 -1.61 -7.77 29.95
CA LYS A 242 -1.44 -7.26 31.31
C LYS A 242 -1.08 -5.78 31.28
N THR A 243 -1.35 -5.09 32.37
CA THR A 243 -0.88 -3.71 32.56
C THR A 243 0.47 -3.75 33.29
N GLY A 244 1.54 -3.44 32.56
CA GLY A 244 2.90 -3.43 33.08
C GLY A 244 3.45 -2.01 33.13
N GLY A 245 3.46 -1.39 34.31
CA GLY A 245 3.92 0.00 34.44
C GLY A 245 3.03 0.97 33.66
N ARG A 246 3.59 1.64 32.63
CA ARG A 246 2.88 2.59 31.74
C ARG A 246 2.56 2.01 30.36
N ALA A 247 2.59 0.67 30.19
CA ALA A 247 2.26 0.03 28.92
C ALA A 247 1.38 -1.22 29.08
N PHE A 248 0.53 -1.49 28.10
CA PHE A 248 -0.06 -2.79 27.86
C PHE A 248 1.03 -3.75 27.36
N GLN A 249 1.15 -4.89 28.01
CA GLN A 249 2.11 -5.93 27.65
C GLN A 249 1.36 -7.17 27.18
N MET A 250 1.70 -7.65 26.00
CA MET A 250 1.07 -8.83 25.41
C MET A 250 1.55 -10.11 26.08
N GLU A 251 0.63 -10.95 26.54
CA GLU A 251 0.94 -12.28 27.07
C GLU A 251 1.07 -13.29 25.92
N LYS A 252 2.19 -13.24 25.19
CA LYS A 252 2.42 -14.07 23.99
C LYS A 252 2.16 -15.56 24.18
N GLY A 253 2.35 -16.10 25.39
CA GLY A 253 2.08 -17.51 25.71
C GLY A 253 0.60 -17.91 25.66
N LEU A 254 -0.32 -16.94 25.55
CA LEU A 254 -1.76 -17.16 25.46
C LEU A 254 -2.31 -16.95 24.03
N PHE A 255 -1.44 -16.62 23.07
CA PHE A 255 -1.79 -16.47 21.67
C PHE A 255 -1.43 -17.74 20.90
N PHE A 256 -2.44 -18.37 20.29
CA PHE A 256 -2.29 -19.63 19.56
C PHE A 256 -2.33 -19.41 18.04
N PRO A 257 -1.59 -20.19 17.23
CA PRO A 257 -1.59 -20.03 15.78
C PRO A 257 -2.98 -20.25 15.17
N GLY A 258 -3.34 -19.40 14.20
CA GLY A 258 -4.57 -19.50 13.42
C GLY A 258 -5.72 -18.64 13.96
N TRP A 259 -6.80 -18.60 13.17
CA TRP A 259 -8.06 -17.99 13.59
C TRP A 259 -8.78 -18.93 14.58
N PRO A 260 -9.51 -18.42 15.59
CA PRO A 260 -10.17 -19.27 16.59
C PRO A 260 -11.20 -20.26 16.04
N ASP A 261 -11.80 -19.94 14.89
CA ASP A 261 -12.88 -20.67 14.23
C ASP A 261 -12.62 -20.83 12.72
N ASP A 262 -13.37 -21.72 12.05
CA ASP A 262 -13.27 -21.99 10.60
C ASP A 262 -13.78 -20.83 9.69
N GLY A 263 -14.23 -19.71 10.28
CA GLY A 263 -14.85 -18.56 9.59
C GLY A 263 -13.95 -17.33 9.41
N GLY A 264 -12.64 -17.46 9.60
CA GLY A 264 -11.69 -16.35 9.44
C GLY A 264 -11.53 -15.84 8.00
N PRO A 265 -10.89 -14.68 7.80
CA PRO A 265 -10.61 -14.13 6.48
C PRO A 265 -9.62 -14.99 5.70
N LEU A 266 -9.56 -14.78 4.39
CA LEU A 266 -8.58 -15.45 3.54
C LEU A 266 -7.17 -14.91 3.85
N ILE A 267 -6.31 -15.76 4.39
CA ILE A 267 -4.92 -15.44 4.69
C ILE A 267 -4.03 -15.85 3.51
N GLN A 268 -3.23 -14.91 3.01
CA GLN A 268 -2.27 -15.15 1.94
C GLN A 268 -0.91 -14.55 2.29
N GLN A 269 0.17 -15.05 1.68
CA GLN A 269 1.44 -14.33 1.69
C GLN A 269 1.42 -13.27 0.60
N GLU A 270 1.96 -12.09 0.92
CA GLU A 270 2.24 -11.10 -0.11
C GLU A 270 3.37 -11.60 -1.00
N THR A 271 3.13 -11.64 -2.32
CA THR A 271 4.12 -12.05 -3.32
C THR A 271 4.83 -10.87 -3.95
N ASP A 272 4.25 -9.68 -3.82
CA ASP A 272 4.81 -8.43 -4.32
C ASP A 272 5.81 -7.83 -3.31
N ASP A 273 6.78 -7.08 -3.81
CA ASP A 273 7.68 -6.33 -2.94
C ASP A 273 6.94 -5.15 -2.32
N PHE A 274 7.14 -4.97 -1.01
CA PHE A 274 6.60 -3.83 -0.29
C PHE A 274 7.47 -2.61 -0.55
N ILE A 275 6.97 -1.67 -1.35
CA ILE A 275 7.63 -0.37 -1.56
C ILE A 275 7.43 0.50 -0.33
N ASP A 276 8.55 0.85 0.31
CA ASP A 276 8.56 1.73 1.46
C ASP A 276 8.50 3.20 1.06
N THR A 277 8.13 4.05 2.01
CA THR A 277 8.22 5.50 1.83
C THR A 277 9.48 6.00 2.51
N ASP A 278 10.34 6.71 1.79
CA ASP A 278 11.40 7.49 2.42
C ASP A 278 10.78 8.80 2.92
N PHE A 279 10.48 8.85 4.22
CA PHE A 279 9.81 9.99 4.82
C PHE A 279 10.64 11.27 4.70
N GLU A 280 11.93 11.22 5.04
CA GLU A 280 12.80 12.40 5.07
C GLU A 280 12.97 12.97 3.66
N ARG A 281 13.23 12.09 2.70
CA ARG A 281 13.37 12.50 1.30
C ARG A 281 12.06 12.99 0.71
N THR A 282 10.94 12.40 1.10
CA THR A 282 9.62 12.92 0.73
C THR A 282 9.42 14.34 1.23
N VAL A 283 9.75 14.64 2.49
CA VAL A 283 9.63 16.00 3.03
C VAL A 283 10.54 16.97 2.27
N LYS A 284 11.79 16.59 1.98
CA LYS A 284 12.69 17.39 1.13
C LYS A 284 12.10 17.65 -0.25
N ASP A 285 11.63 16.62 -0.93
CA ASP A 285 11.00 16.73 -2.26
C ASP A 285 9.87 17.76 -2.25
N LYS A 286 8.92 17.62 -1.30
CA LYS A 286 7.77 18.54 -1.20
C LYS A 286 8.20 19.96 -0.89
N LEU A 287 9.17 20.13 0.00
CA LEU A 287 9.72 21.42 0.37
C LEU A 287 10.41 22.12 -0.82
N LEU A 288 11.25 21.39 -1.56
CA LEU A 288 11.96 21.92 -2.74
C LEU A 288 10.96 22.31 -3.84
N GLN A 289 10.00 21.44 -4.15
CA GLN A 289 8.95 21.72 -5.13
C GLN A 289 8.09 22.92 -4.70
N ALA A 290 7.74 23.03 -3.42
CA ALA A 290 7.00 24.16 -2.87
C ALA A 290 7.77 25.48 -3.02
N ALA A 291 9.09 25.44 -2.90
CA ALA A 291 9.98 26.58 -3.11
C ALA A 291 10.23 26.93 -4.60
N GLY A 292 9.61 26.20 -5.53
CA GLY A 292 9.78 26.41 -6.98
C GLY A 292 10.99 25.69 -7.58
N LEU A 293 11.72 24.88 -6.80
CA LEU A 293 12.79 24.02 -7.30
C LEU A 293 12.17 22.72 -7.78
N SER A 294 12.04 22.60 -9.10
CA SER A 294 11.44 21.42 -9.72
C SER A 294 12.48 20.62 -10.48
N PRO A 295 12.46 19.28 -10.41
CA PRO A 295 13.26 18.46 -11.30
C PRO A 295 12.77 18.51 -12.76
N LEU A 296 11.57 19.06 -12.99
CA LEU A 296 10.99 19.22 -14.33
C LEU A 296 11.49 20.46 -15.07
N SER A 297 12.11 21.42 -14.36
CA SER A 297 12.59 22.67 -14.94
C SER A 297 14.10 22.61 -15.14
N PRO A 298 14.63 22.71 -16.38
CA PRO A 298 16.06 22.64 -16.65
C PRO A 298 16.89 23.67 -15.86
N GLU A 299 16.29 24.81 -15.52
CA GLU A 299 16.93 25.89 -14.78
C GLU A 299 17.16 25.54 -13.30
N THR A 300 16.29 24.73 -12.70
CA THR A 300 16.33 24.37 -11.28
C THR A 300 16.72 22.91 -11.03
N GLN A 301 16.78 22.09 -12.08
CA GLN A 301 16.97 20.64 -11.99
C GLN A 301 18.25 20.28 -11.22
N GLN A 302 19.39 20.87 -11.59
CA GLN A 302 20.66 20.58 -10.92
C GLN A 302 20.63 20.93 -9.42
N ALA A 303 20.07 22.10 -9.09
CA ALA A 303 19.95 22.56 -7.71
C ALA A 303 18.92 21.77 -6.90
N TYR A 304 17.96 21.12 -7.55
CA TYR A 304 17.06 20.15 -6.94
C TYR A 304 17.80 18.84 -6.66
N ILE A 305 18.52 18.29 -7.66
CA ILE A 305 19.27 17.02 -7.54
C ILE A 305 20.30 17.11 -6.41
N GLU A 306 21.12 18.16 -6.38
CA GLU A 306 22.15 18.33 -5.34
C GLU A 306 21.58 18.34 -3.91
N ARG A 307 20.37 18.91 -3.73
CA ARG A 307 19.72 18.99 -2.40
C ARG A 307 18.95 17.72 -2.04
N ILE A 308 18.34 17.05 -3.01
CA ILE A 308 17.59 15.81 -2.75
C ILE A 308 18.54 14.64 -2.46
N GLU A 309 19.72 14.61 -3.08
CA GLU A 309 20.76 13.58 -2.89
C GLU A 309 21.59 13.79 -1.62
N ASN A 310 21.55 14.96 -1.00
CA ASN A 310 22.29 15.24 0.22
C ASN A 310 21.59 14.59 1.43
N ASP A 311 21.77 13.29 1.60
CA ASP A 311 21.14 12.49 2.68
C ASP A 311 21.59 12.91 4.09
N HIS A 312 22.75 13.56 4.22
CA HIS A 312 23.25 14.03 5.51
C HIS A 312 22.56 15.30 6.01
N GLN A 313 21.91 16.06 5.13
CA GLN A 313 21.21 17.28 5.50
C GLN A 313 19.80 16.96 5.97
N ALA A 314 19.39 17.46 7.13
CA ALA A 314 18.03 17.27 7.61
C ALA A 314 17.05 18.17 6.81
N PRO A 315 15.79 17.76 6.58
CA PRO A 315 14.82 18.56 5.84
C PRO A 315 14.53 19.93 6.48
N LEU A 316 14.66 20.06 7.81
CA LEU A 316 14.55 21.35 8.50
C LEU A 316 15.68 22.32 8.11
N ASP A 317 16.91 21.81 7.92
CA ASP A 317 18.03 22.65 7.52
C ASP A 317 17.86 23.15 6.08
N VAL A 318 17.37 22.28 5.18
CA VAL A 318 16.95 22.68 3.82
C VAL A 318 15.90 23.78 3.88
N ALA A 319 14.92 23.66 4.78
CA ALA A 319 13.85 24.65 4.89
C ALA A 319 14.36 26.02 5.37
N ARG A 320 15.32 26.02 6.30
CA ARG A 320 15.99 27.24 6.78
C ARG A 320 16.83 27.88 5.69
N GLU A 321 17.52 27.10 4.86
CA GLU A 321 18.27 27.62 3.71
C GLU A 321 17.33 28.27 2.69
N LEU A 322 16.25 27.59 2.30
CA LEU A 322 15.24 28.14 1.38
C LEU A 322 14.58 29.41 1.92
N TYR A 323 14.37 29.48 3.23
CA TYR A 323 13.91 30.69 3.89
C TYR A 323 14.93 31.84 3.75
N GLN A 324 16.22 31.58 4.02
CA GLN A 324 17.30 32.56 3.88
C GLN A 324 17.51 33.03 2.43
N GLU A 325 17.30 32.14 1.46
CA GLU A 325 17.32 32.44 0.02
C GLU A 325 16.11 33.28 -0.43
N GLY A 326 15.10 33.47 0.43
CA GLY A 326 13.90 34.24 0.14
C GLY A 326 12.86 33.47 -0.69
N ASN A 327 12.95 32.15 -0.75
CA ASN A 327 11.99 31.29 -1.44
C ASN A 327 10.72 31.05 -0.61
N LEU A 328 10.78 31.25 0.72
CA LEU A 328 9.64 31.14 1.63
C LEU A 328 9.24 32.52 2.18
N ALA A 329 7.94 32.78 2.31
CA ALA A 329 7.42 34.05 2.82
C ALA A 329 7.14 33.96 4.34
N ARG A 330 7.82 34.79 5.14
CA ARG A 330 7.62 34.82 6.60
C ARG A 330 6.21 35.27 6.96
N VAL A 331 5.49 34.44 7.73
CA VAL A 331 4.27 34.86 8.41
C VAL A 331 4.63 35.78 9.57
N VAL A 332 4.17 37.01 9.51
CA VAL A 332 4.35 37.99 10.58
C VAL A 332 3.06 38.06 11.39
N THR A 333 3.20 37.92 12.70
CA THR A 333 2.13 38.12 13.67
C THR A 333 2.59 39.11 14.73
N ASP A 334 1.63 39.81 15.32
CA ASP A 334 1.77 40.59 16.53
C ASP A 334 0.76 40.10 17.58
N ASP A 335 0.84 40.64 18.81
CA ASP A 335 -0.03 40.22 19.91
C ASP A 335 -1.54 40.49 19.62
N GLU A 336 -1.86 41.32 18.63
CA GLU A 336 -3.23 41.70 18.27
C GLU A 336 -3.80 40.89 17.10
N THR A 337 -2.94 40.24 16.29
CA THR A 337 -3.32 39.52 15.07
C THR A 337 -3.07 38.02 15.22
N PRO A 338 -4.13 37.19 15.33
CA PRO A 338 -4.00 35.74 15.37
C PRO A 338 -3.31 35.18 14.13
N TYR A 339 -2.54 34.09 14.29
CA TYR A 339 -1.81 33.42 13.22
C TYR A 339 -2.68 33.14 11.98
N GLU A 340 -3.90 32.66 12.18
CA GLU A 340 -4.83 32.29 11.10
C GLU A 340 -5.22 33.51 10.26
N GLN A 341 -5.37 34.69 10.88
CA GLN A 341 -5.67 35.91 10.16
C GLN A 341 -4.50 36.31 9.25
N SER A 342 -3.27 36.28 9.76
CA SER A 342 -2.07 36.55 8.97
C SER A 342 -1.91 35.55 7.82
N ILE A 343 -2.05 34.24 8.11
CA ILE A 343 -1.95 33.18 7.11
C ILE A 343 -2.97 33.37 5.98
N ASN A 344 -4.22 33.67 6.32
CA ASN A 344 -5.29 33.79 5.33
C ASN A 344 -5.20 35.07 4.47
N GLN A 345 -4.56 36.14 4.97
CA GLN A 345 -4.47 37.43 4.29
C GLN A 345 -3.19 37.59 3.46
N MET A 346 -2.14 36.82 3.76
CA MET A 346 -0.87 36.91 3.04
C MET A 346 -1.00 36.47 1.57
N PRO A 347 -0.23 37.09 0.65
CA PRO A 347 -0.01 36.55 -0.68
C PRO A 347 0.52 35.12 -0.61
N LYS A 348 -0.04 34.25 -1.46
CA LYS A 348 0.30 32.81 -1.53
C LYS A 348 1.05 32.47 -2.82
N ASP A 349 1.78 33.44 -3.35
CA ASP A 349 2.70 33.29 -4.48
C ASP A 349 3.97 32.53 -4.09
N LYS A 350 4.29 32.52 -2.80
CA LYS A 350 5.32 31.68 -2.19
C LYS A 350 4.72 30.84 -1.06
N PRO A 351 5.34 29.69 -0.73
CA PRO A 351 5.01 28.95 0.47
C PRO A 351 5.22 29.81 1.72
N LEU A 352 4.35 29.64 2.70
CA LEU A 352 4.36 30.42 3.94
C LEU A 352 5.27 29.74 4.96
N TRP A 353 6.15 30.50 5.61
CA TRP A 353 7.02 30.06 6.69
C TRP A 353 6.55 30.64 8.02
N LEU A 354 6.23 29.76 8.96
CA LEU A 354 5.78 30.10 10.28
C LEU A 354 6.79 29.57 11.31
N ASP A 355 7.44 30.48 12.02
CA ASP A 355 8.43 30.14 13.04
C ASP A 355 7.80 30.17 14.43
N ALA A 356 7.92 29.06 15.16
CA ALA A 356 7.34 28.94 16.49
C ALA A 356 8.21 29.55 17.59
N GLU A 357 9.46 29.90 17.26
CA GLU A 357 10.43 30.52 18.19
C GLU A 357 10.58 29.71 19.52
N GLY A 358 10.46 28.38 19.42
CA GLY A 358 10.57 27.45 20.54
C GLY A 358 9.31 27.27 21.40
N LYS A 359 8.15 27.76 20.94
CA LYS A 359 6.85 27.56 21.59
C LYS A 359 5.93 26.66 20.73
N GLU A 360 4.84 26.14 21.30
CA GLU A 360 3.79 25.49 20.52
C GLU A 360 2.91 26.57 19.86
N ILE A 361 2.66 26.45 18.56
CA ILE A 361 1.71 27.30 17.83
C ILE A 361 0.33 26.66 17.93
N THR A 362 -0.68 27.42 18.36
CA THR A 362 -2.07 26.95 18.37
C THR A 362 -2.93 27.75 17.41
N LEU A 363 -3.64 27.04 16.53
CA LEU A 363 -4.59 27.58 15.55
C LEU A 363 -6.01 27.12 15.92
N TYR A 364 -6.93 28.06 16.07
CA TYR A 364 -8.30 27.86 16.54
C TYR A 364 -9.37 28.04 15.44
N ARG A 365 -8.98 28.54 14.27
CA ARG A 365 -9.90 28.94 13.20
C ARG A 365 -9.50 28.37 11.84
N ASP A 366 -10.32 28.68 10.84
CA ASP A 366 -10.10 28.31 9.45
C ASP A 366 -8.71 28.75 8.96
N ILE A 367 -8.03 27.82 8.30
CA ILE A 367 -6.77 28.04 7.61
C ILE A 367 -7.00 27.67 6.16
N ASP A 368 -6.87 28.64 5.26
CA ASP A 368 -6.87 28.40 3.83
C ASP A 368 -5.51 28.88 3.30
N VAL A 369 -4.68 27.95 2.83
CA VAL A 369 -3.41 28.25 2.15
C VAL A 369 -3.49 27.93 0.67
N ARG A 370 -4.68 27.90 0.07
CA ARG A 370 -4.83 27.71 -1.37
C ARG A 370 -4.65 29.01 -2.14
N GLN A 371 -4.05 28.93 -3.31
CA GLN A 371 -3.96 30.02 -4.30
C GLN A 371 -4.69 29.57 -5.57
N ASN A 372 -5.69 30.34 -6.04
CA ASN A 372 -6.49 30.01 -7.23
C ASN A 372 -7.05 28.57 -7.23
N GLY A 373 -7.43 28.06 -6.05
CA GLY A 373 -7.97 26.71 -5.88
C GLY A 373 -6.92 25.58 -5.83
N GLN A 374 -5.63 25.89 -5.99
CA GLN A 374 -4.52 24.95 -5.83
C GLN A 374 -3.97 25.02 -4.40
N ASN A 375 -3.66 23.86 -3.80
CA ASN A 375 -3.08 23.78 -2.47
C ASN A 375 -1.63 24.30 -2.48
N GLN A 376 -1.35 25.39 -1.76
CA GLN A 376 0.04 25.81 -1.44
C GLN A 376 0.47 25.22 -0.10
N TRP A 377 1.69 25.56 0.32
CA TRP A 377 2.34 25.00 1.49
C TRP A 377 2.46 26.00 2.63
N LEU A 378 2.12 25.56 3.84
CA LEU A 378 2.48 26.18 5.11
C LEU A 378 3.54 25.33 5.79
N ILE A 379 4.70 25.94 6.05
CA ILE A 379 5.84 25.29 6.67
C ILE A 379 5.97 25.85 8.08
N VAL A 380 5.86 24.98 9.08
CA VAL A 380 5.88 25.32 10.50
C VAL A 380 7.17 24.80 11.12
N ASN A 381 8.00 25.71 11.61
CA ASN A 381 9.22 25.40 12.38
C ASN A 381 8.89 25.32 13.87
N GLY A 382 8.43 24.15 14.31
CA GLY A 382 8.06 23.86 15.70
C GLY A 382 6.79 23.02 15.82
N ASP A 383 6.28 22.92 17.05
CA ASP A 383 5.07 22.15 17.35
C ASP A 383 3.82 22.91 16.93
N LEU A 384 2.84 22.18 16.39
CA LEU A 384 1.58 22.72 15.90
C LEU A 384 0.39 22.03 16.58
N ARG A 385 -0.50 22.84 17.13
CA ARG A 385 -1.82 22.44 17.60
C ARG A 385 -2.89 23.08 16.73
N ILE A 386 -3.80 22.28 16.19
CA ILE A 386 -5.01 22.75 15.52
C ILE A 386 -6.20 22.34 16.37
N GLU A 387 -6.90 23.33 16.91
CA GLU A 387 -8.01 23.17 17.84
C GLU A 387 -9.29 23.71 17.22
N GLY A 388 -10.12 22.80 16.71
CA GLY A 388 -11.43 23.14 16.19
C GLY A 388 -12.38 23.60 17.30
N PRO A 389 -13.22 24.62 17.06
CA PRO A 389 -14.19 25.08 18.04
C PRO A 389 -15.22 23.99 18.36
N THR A 390 -15.81 24.02 19.55
CA THR A 390 -16.77 22.99 19.99
C THR A 390 -18.18 23.13 19.40
N LYS A 391 -18.54 24.33 18.93
CA LYS A 391 -19.90 24.68 18.45
C LYS A 391 -19.99 24.88 16.93
N SER A 392 -18.86 24.94 16.25
CA SER A 392 -18.76 25.08 14.79
C SER A 392 -17.62 24.18 14.31
N THR A 393 -17.30 24.21 13.02
CA THR A 393 -16.19 23.42 12.46
C THR A 393 -15.14 24.38 11.92
N ALA A 394 -13.86 24.14 12.23
CA ALA A 394 -12.74 24.86 11.61
C ALA A 394 -12.22 24.09 10.39
N ALA A 395 -12.08 24.76 9.26
CA ALA A 395 -11.63 24.13 8.03
C ALA A 395 -10.14 24.38 7.78
N VAL A 396 -9.38 23.31 7.50
CA VAL A 396 -7.96 23.38 7.12
C VAL A 396 -7.83 22.98 5.66
N ARG A 397 -7.37 23.92 4.83
CA ARG A 397 -7.25 23.73 3.37
C ARG A 397 -5.85 24.07 2.88
N GLY A 398 -5.21 23.12 2.22
CA GLY A 398 -3.86 23.24 1.67
C GLY A 398 -2.87 22.31 2.35
N ASN A 399 -1.59 22.39 1.98
CA ASN A 399 -0.58 21.43 2.41
C ASN A 399 0.25 21.99 3.58
N LEU A 400 0.64 21.13 4.52
CA LEU A 400 1.40 21.51 5.70
C LEU A 400 2.66 20.65 5.85
N ILE A 401 3.76 21.27 6.24
CA ILE A 401 4.97 20.61 6.74
C ILE A 401 5.22 21.13 8.16
N VAL A 402 5.26 20.24 9.15
CA VAL A 402 5.45 20.57 10.56
C VAL A 402 6.75 19.95 11.05
N PHE A 403 7.73 20.79 11.37
CA PHE A 403 9.03 20.40 11.90
C PHE A 403 9.02 20.23 13.43
N GLY A 404 8.01 19.53 13.93
CA GLY A 404 7.72 19.30 15.34
C GLY A 404 6.58 18.31 15.49
N ASP A 405 5.93 18.33 16.65
CA ASP A 405 4.76 17.50 16.94
C ASP A 405 3.47 18.15 16.42
N LEU A 406 2.51 17.32 15.99
CA LEU A 406 1.18 17.76 15.57
C LEU A 406 0.11 17.27 16.54
N THR A 407 -0.73 18.17 17.05
CA THR A 407 -1.95 17.82 17.79
C THR A 407 -3.19 18.34 17.06
N LEU A 408 -4.15 17.44 16.79
CA LEU A 408 -5.45 17.78 16.22
C LEU A 408 -6.55 17.50 17.24
N THR A 409 -7.34 18.52 17.61
CA THR A 409 -8.44 18.43 18.60
C THR A 409 -9.67 19.21 18.14
N GLY A 410 -10.85 18.90 18.68
CA GLY A 410 -12.09 19.63 18.42
C GLY A 410 -12.73 19.34 17.05
N ASN A 411 -13.62 20.22 16.58
CA ASN A 411 -14.35 19.99 15.33
C ASN A 411 -13.59 20.54 14.12
N LEU A 412 -13.11 19.65 13.25
CA LEU A 412 -12.25 19.98 12.12
C LEU A 412 -12.82 19.46 10.80
N ALA A 413 -12.68 20.24 9.73
CA ALA A 413 -12.89 19.79 8.35
C ALA A 413 -11.58 19.88 7.58
N LEU A 414 -11.05 18.77 7.10
CA LEU A 414 -9.69 18.69 6.58
C LEU A 414 -9.67 18.41 5.08
N ASN A 415 -8.92 19.22 4.33
CA ASN A 415 -8.57 19.02 2.93
C ASN A 415 -7.11 19.41 2.76
N ALA A 416 -6.23 18.49 3.16
CA ALA A 416 -4.81 18.77 3.33
C ALA A 416 -3.95 17.52 3.10
N SER A 417 -2.73 17.75 2.61
CA SER A 417 -1.62 16.82 2.79
C SER A 417 -0.70 17.37 3.89
N ILE A 418 -0.52 16.63 4.98
CA ILE A 418 0.21 17.06 6.17
C ILE A 418 1.38 16.12 6.43
N TYR A 419 2.59 16.69 6.51
CA TYR A 419 3.82 15.98 6.83
C TYR A 419 4.36 16.46 8.18
N VAL A 420 4.61 15.53 9.10
CA VAL A 420 5.01 15.85 10.48
C VAL A 420 6.30 15.13 10.82
N THR A 421 7.39 15.85 11.11
CA THR A 421 8.68 15.20 11.45
C THR A 421 8.73 14.69 12.89
N GLY A 422 7.81 15.14 13.75
CA GLY A 422 7.60 14.63 15.10
C GLY A 422 6.47 13.59 15.17
N LYS A 423 5.86 13.45 16.35
CA LYS A 423 4.69 12.58 16.56
C LYS A 423 3.39 13.30 16.19
N THR A 424 2.34 12.52 15.95
CA THR A 424 1.00 13.07 15.74
C THR A 424 0.02 12.47 16.73
N THR A 425 -0.77 13.35 17.35
CA THR A 425 -1.87 12.99 18.24
C THR A 425 -3.17 13.57 17.70
N ILE A 426 -4.16 12.72 17.45
CA ILE A 426 -5.51 13.11 17.06
C ILE A 426 -6.44 12.71 18.20
N TYR A 427 -6.97 13.70 18.92
CA TYR A 427 -7.62 13.44 20.19
C TYR A 427 -8.81 14.35 20.45
N ASN A 428 -9.90 13.78 20.96
CA ASN A 428 -11.10 14.54 21.35
C ASN A 428 -11.63 15.41 20.21
N SER A 429 -11.75 14.79 19.02
CA SER A 429 -12.07 15.49 17.78
C SER A 429 -13.34 14.94 17.13
N HIS A 430 -14.01 15.82 16.39
CA HIS A 430 -14.96 15.47 15.34
C HIS A 430 -14.34 15.91 14.02
N ILE A 431 -13.90 14.96 13.20
CA ILE A 431 -13.22 15.27 11.94
C ILE A 431 -14.19 14.98 10.80
N ASP A 432 -14.17 15.78 9.74
CA ASP A 432 -14.88 15.51 8.49
C ASP A 432 -14.00 15.95 7.29
N GLY A 433 -14.37 15.59 6.08
CA GLY A 433 -13.70 16.03 4.86
C GLY A 433 -14.15 17.44 4.45
N ALA A 434 -13.21 18.36 4.27
CA ALA A 434 -13.54 19.68 3.69
C ALA A 434 -13.72 19.58 2.17
N ASP A 435 -14.77 20.22 1.65
CA ASP A 435 -15.06 20.30 0.20
C ASP A 435 -15.19 18.91 -0.49
N GLY A 436 -15.54 17.87 0.27
CA GLY A 436 -15.66 16.50 -0.22
C GLY A 436 -14.32 15.77 -0.45
N LYS A 437 -13.19 16.40 -0.10
CA LYS A 437 -11.84 15.81 -0.17
C LYS A 437 -11.38 15.33 1.21
N GLY A 438 -10.42 14.41 1.22
CA GLY A 438 -9.87 13.82 2.44
C GLY A 438 -8.54 14.42 2.93
N LEU A 439 -8.04 13.86 4.02
CA LEU A 439 -6.72 14.14 4.60
C LEU A 439 -5.70 13.08 4.16
N VAL A 440 -4.48 13.49 3.82
CA VAL A 440 -3.32 12.59 3.77
C VAL A 440 -2.34 13.06 4.85
N LEU A 441 -2.15 12.24 5.88
CA LEU A 441 -1.31 12.59 7.03
C LEU A 441 -0.17 11.59 7.16
N LEU A 442 1.06 12.08 7.10
CA LEU A 442 2.27 11.31 7.27
C LEU A 442 3.06 11.86 8.46
N SER A 443 3.40 10.99 9.40
CA SER A 443 4.22 11.34 10.56
C SER A 443 5.49 10.51 10.59
N LYS A 444 6.63 11.11 10.92
CA LYS A 444 7.85 10.34 11.19
C LYS A 444 7.79 9.65 12.54
N GLY A 445 7.34 10.38 13.55
CA GLY A 445 7.12 9.88 14.91
C GLY A 445 5.82 9.10 15.03
N THR A 446 5.53 8.62 16.24
CA THR A 446 4.35 7.79 16.52
C THR A 446 3.04 8.48 16.17
N LEU A 447 2.04 7.71 15.77
CA LEU A 447 0.67 8.18 15.56
C LEU A 447 -0.27 7.63 16.63
N ASP A 448 -0.97 8.52 17.33
CA ASP A 448 -1.98 8.18 18.34
C ASP A 448 -3.33 8.79 17.95
N ILE A 449 -4.37 7.95 17.83
CA ILE A 449 -5.74 8.39 17.52
C ILE A 449 -6.70 7.86 18.59
N ALA A 450 -7.32 8.77 19.34
CA ALA A 450 -8.22 8.41 20.43
C ALA A 450 -9.35 9.43 20.65
N ARG A 451 -10.44 8.97 21.29
CA ARG A 451 -11.61 9.78 21.66
C ARG A 451 -12.22 10.57 20.50
N ILE A 452 -12.25 9.95 19.32
CA ILE A 452 -12.90 10.51 18.14
C ILE A 452 -14.39 10.16 18.19
N ASN A 453 -15.27 11.16 18.05
CA ASN A 453 -16.72 10.95 18.11
C ASN A 453 -17.14 10.10 19.33
N GLU A 454 -16.59 10.45 20.50
CA GLU A 454 -16.67 9.64 21.71
C GLU A 454 -18.12 9.32 22.10
N PHE A 455 -18.40 8.04 22.35
CA PHE A 455 -19.72 7.50 22.74
C PHE A 455 -20.87 7.78 21.75
N GLN A 456 -20.58 8.25 20.53
CA GLN A 456 -21.58 8.32 19.48
C GLN A 456 -21.99 6.89 19.05
N ASP A 457 -23.22 6.78 18.56
CA ASP A 457 -23.76 5.55 17.97
C ASP A 457 -23.15 5.32 16.58
N SER A 458 -23.16 4.05 16.16
CA SER A 458 -22.73 3.67 14.80
C SER A 458 -23.57 4.37 13.73
N SER A 459 -22.93 4.74 12.63
CA SER A 459 -23.55 5.40 11.47
C SER A 459 -23.07 4.72 10.19
N GLU A 460 -23.93 4.62 9.17
CA GLU A 460 -23.55 4.07 7.87
C GLU A 460 -22.69 5.03 7.03
N ILE A 461 -22.49 6.26 7.50
CA ILE A 461 -21.73 7.30 6.79
C ILE A 461 -20.31 7.38 7.38
N PRO A 462 -19.25 7.26 6.56
CA PRO A 462 -17.88 7.51 7.00
C PRO A 462 -17.73 8.90 7.62
N ASN A 463 -17.13 8.93 8.81
CA ASN A 463 -16.88 10.15 9.57
C ASN A 463 -15.41 10.57 9.53
N LEU A 464 -14.55 9.90 8.77
CA LEU A 464 -13.17 10.31 8.59
C LEU A 464 -12.68 9.89 7.22
N LYS A 465 -12.46 10.85 6.32
CA LYS A 465 -11.92 10.57 4.99
C LYS A 465 -10.43 10.86 4.98
N GLY A 466 -9.60 9.83 4.79
CA GLY A 466 -8.17 10.06 4.69
C GLY A 466 -7.27 8.84 4.86
N TYR A 467 -6.01 9.05 4.49
CA TYR A 467 -4.93 8.10 4.72
C TYR A 467 -4.02 8.61 5.82
N PHE A 468 -3.75 7.75 6.79
CA PHE A 468 -2.86 8.03 7.90
C PHE A 468 -1.70 7.04 7.83
N TYR A 469 -0.49 7.59 7.81
CA TYR A 469 0.73 6.82 7.80
C TYR A 469 1.67 7.34 8.87
N THR A 470 2.37 6.42 9.53
CA THR A 470 3.55 6.75 10.34
C THR A 470 4.74 5.93 9.89
N ASP A 471 5.91 6.58 9.82
CA ASP A 471 7.19 5.89 9.63
C ASP A 471 7.57 5.09 10.90
N SER A 472 6.98 5.42 12.05
CA SER A 472 7.16 4.74 13.34
C SER A 472 6.01 3.76 13.63
N SER A 473 5.60 3.62 14.89
CA SER A 473 4.47 2.80 15.33
C SER A 473 3.20 3.63 15.61
N ALA A 474 2.03 2.99 15.53
CA ALA A 474 0.74 3.64 15.76
C ALA A 474 -0.18 2.88 16.71
N THR A 475 -0.99 3.63 17.46
CA THR A 475 -2.08 3.10 18.29
C THR A 475 -3.40 3.79 17.94
N ILE A 476 -4.47 3.01 17.79
CA ILE A 476 -5.85 3.50 17.62
C ILE A 476 -6.71 3.00 18.78
N TYR A 477 -7.36 3.93 19.48
CA TYR A 477 -8.35 3.62 20.51
C TYR A 477 -9.77 3.90 20.03
N ALA A 478 -10.48 2.82 19.75
CA ALA A 478 -11.87 2.78 19.32
C ALA A 478 -12.76 1.93 20.24
N VAL A 479 -12.39 1.83 21.52
CA VAL A 479 -13.28 1.28 22.56
C VAL A 479 -14.39 2.30 22.82
N GLY A 480 -14.09 3.49 23.37
CA GLY A 480 -15.08 4.56 23.56
C GLY A 480 -15.37 5.39 22.31
N SER A 481 -14.39 5.55 21.42
CA SER A 481 -14.51 6.33 20.18
C SER A 481 -15.42 5.64 19.17
N TYR A 482 -15.93 6.40 18.19
CA TYR A 482 -16.59 5.85 17.00
C TYR A 482 -15.88 6.37 15.73
N LEU A 483 -15.21 5.47 15.03
CA LEU A 483 -14.41 5.76 13.85
C LEU A 483 -14.94 4.97 12.65
N TYR A 484 -15.40 5.67 11.63
CA TYR A 484 -15.68 5.09 10.33
C TYR A 484 -14.82 5.80 9.28
N ILE A 485 -13.71 5.16 8.95
CA ILE A 485 -12.67 5.69 8.09
C ILE A 485 -12.91 5.27 6.64
N GLU A 486 -13.00 6.23 5.74
CA GLU A 486 -12.93 6.05 4.29
C GLU A 486 -11.52 6.41 3.81
N GLY A 487 -10.65 5.41 3.63
CA GLY A 487 -9.23 5.59 3.32
C GLY A 487 -8.36 4.47 3.88
N GLY A 488 -7.28 4.78 4.59
CA GLY A 488 -6.38 3.74 5.10
C GLY A 488 -5.53 4.13 6.31
N LEU A 489 -5.09 3.14 7.07
CA LEU A 489 -4.25 3.29 8.27
C LEU A 489 -3.00 2.43 8.17
N PHE A 490 -1.81 3.01 8.23
CA PHE A 490 -0.59 2.23 8.13
C PHE A 490 0.50 2.71 9.07
N ALA A 491 1.23 1.76 9.67
CA ALA A 491 2.44 2.06 10.43
C ALA A 491 3.60 1.24 9.90
N ARG A 492 4.71 1.87 9.51
CA ARG A 492 5.90 1.11 9.12
C ARG A 492 6.44 0.27 10.28
N GLY A 493 6.25 0.73 11.52
CA GLY A 493 6.62 -0.02 12.73
C GLY A 493 8.12 0.00 13.01
N ASN A 494 8.83 1.00 12.48
CA ASN A 494 10.21 1.26 12.85
C ASN A 494 10.26 2.14 14.13
N GLY A 495 11.44 2.34 14.71
CA GLY A 495 11.62 3.33 15.76
C GLY A 495 10.97 2.95 17.10
N ALA A 496 10.06 3.80 17.59
CA ALA A 496 9.48 3.69 18.93
C ALA A 496 8.32 2.68 18.97
N ALA A 497 8.06 2.12 20.15
CA ALA A 497 6.87 1.29 20.37
C ALA A 497 5.59 2.09 20.17
N ALA A 498 4.52 1.41 19.78
CA ALA A 498 3.20 2.00 19.63
C ALA A 498 2.74 2.59 20.98
N PRO A 499 2.12 3.79 20.99
CA PRO A 499 1.68 4.46 22.21
C PRO A 499 0.98 3.52 23.21
N ASP A 500 1.40 3.61 24.47
CA ASP A 500 0.95 2.80 25.61
C ASP A 500 1.15 1.27 25.47
N THR A 501 2.03 0.80 24.59
CA THR A 501 2.32 -0.63 24.44
C THR A 501 3.83 -0.91 24.40
N ASP A 502 4.19 -2.19 24.51
CA ASP A 502 5.57 -2.68 24.31
C ASP A 502 5.83 -3.23 22.89
N ILE A 503 4.97 -2.87 21.93
CA ILE A 503 4.98 -3.44 20.58
C ILE A 503 5.37 -2.41 19.54
N ASN A 504 6.30 -2.79 18.65
CA ASN A 504 6.59 -2.02 17.45
C ASN A 504 5.69 -2.48 16.30
N GLY A 505 5.01 -1.55 15.64
CA GLY A 505 4.06 -1.83 14.58
C GLY A 505 2.75 -1.08 14.75
N PHE A 506 1.63 -1.75 14.45
CA PHE A 506 0.31 -1.14 14.48
C PHE A 506 -0.61 -1.84 15.48
N VAL A 507 -1.11 -1.09 16.46
CA VAL A 507 -2.01 -1.60 17.51
C VAL A 507 -3.37 -0.92 17.41
N ILE A 508 -4.42 -1.73 17.30
CA ILE A 508 -5.82 -1.28 17.35
C ILE A 508 -6.47 -1.87 18.58
N ASN A 509 -7.21 -1.03 19.31
CA ASN A 509 -8.09 -1.45 20.39
C ASN A 509 -9.51 -0.97 20.10
N ALA A 510 -10.41 -1.87 19.73
CA ALA A 510 -11.78 -1.57 19.34
C ALA A 510 -12.80 -2.32 20.19
N PHE A 511 -14.08 -1.95 20.06
CA PHE A 511 -15.21 -2.68 20.63
C PHE A 511 -16.31 -2.81 19.59
N ARG A 512 -17.01 -3.95 19.55
CA ARG A 512 -18.21 -4.13 18.73
C ARG A 512 -19.46 -4.11 19.60
N GLY A 513 -20.24 -3.05 19.44
CA GLY A 513 -21.46 -2.81 20.19
C GLY A 513 -21.58 -1.39 20.72
N ARG A 514 -22.56 -1.20 21.59
CA ARG A 514 -22.87 0.10 22.20
C ARG A 514 -22.15 0.25 23.53
N ILE A 515 -21.70 1.47 23.83
CA ILE A 515 -21.13 1.82 25.13
C ILE A 515 -21.93 2.97 25.71
N GLU A 516 -22.42 2.78 26.94
CA GLU A 516 -23.04 3.86 27.70
C GLU A 516 -21.98 4.43 28.65
N PRO A 517 -21.65 5.72 28.54
CA PRO A 517 -20.58 6.31 29.33
C PRO A 517 -20.98 6.43 30.81
N LYS A 518 -19.99 6.29 31.69
CA LYS A 518 -20.10 6.58 33.11
C LYS A 518 -18.99 7.56 33.49
N ASP A 519 -19.36 8.74 33.99
CA ASP A 519 -18.42 9.83 34.32
C ASP A 519 -17.52 10.24 33.13
N GLY A 520 -18.05 10.08 31.91
CA GLY A 520 -17.35 10.35 30.66
C GLY A 520 -16.23 9.36 30.33
N GLU A 521 -16.26 8.16 30.92
CA GLU A 521 -15.43 7.00 30.59
C GLU A 521 -16.28 5.87 30.02
N PRO A 522 -15.70 4.86 29.34
CA PRO A 522 -16.41 3.63 29.00
C PRO A 522 -17.03 2.99 30.25
N GLY A 523 -18.36 2.95 30.29
CA GLY A 523 -19.15 2.49 31.43
C GLY A 523 -19.75 1.11 31.18
N ASN A 524 -21.00 1.09 30.69
CA ASN A 524 -21.72 -0.15 30.41
C ASN A 524 -21.47 -0.60 28.97
N PHE A 525 -20.92 -1.81 28.81
CA PHE A 525 -20.62 -2.41 27.52
C PHE A 525 -21.78 -3.31 27.10
N ILE A 526 -22.33 -3.07 25.91
CA ILE A 526 -23.42 -3.85 25.33
C ILE A 526 -22.89 -4.45 24.00
N PRO A 527 -22.31 -5.67 24.05
CA PRO A 527 -21.72 -6.29 22.86
C PRO A 527 -22.76 -6.58 21.79
N SER A 528 -22.32 -6.58 20.53
CA SER A 528 -23.13 -6.98 19.38
C SER A 528 -22.38 -7.98 18.51
N SER A 529 -23.13 -8.90 17.89
CA SER A 529 -22.59 -9.78 16.84
C SER A 529 -22.62 -9.14 15.45
N ASP A 530 -23.37 -8.04 15.28
CA ASP A 530 -23.44 -7.29 14.04
C ASP A 530 -22.13 -6.55 13.77
N MET A 531 -21.49 -6.85 12.64
CA MET A 531 -20.21 -6.25 12.22
C MET A 531 -20.32 -4.74 12.00
N GLN A 532 -21.50 -4.23 11.61
CA GLN A 532 -21.77 -2.81 11.43
C GLN A 532 -21.89 -2.05 12.76
N GLN A 533 -22.01 -2.76 13.88
CA GLN A 533 -21.92 -2.18 15.23
C GLN A 533 -20.47 -2.09 15.72
N SER A 534 -19.48 -2.37 14.87
CA SER A 534 -18.08 -2.09 15.19
C SER A 534 -17.88 -0.59 15.42
N ARG A 535 -17.15 -0.26 16.48
CA ARG A 535 -16.77 1.12 16.77
C ARG A 535 -15.54 1.59 15.97
N LEU A 536 -14.89 0.68 15.24
CA LEU A 536 -13.90 0.99 14.21
C LEU A 536 -14.24 0.26 12.91
N ILE A 537 -14.66 1.03 11.92
CA ILE A 537 -14.97 0.56 10.56
C ILE A 537 -13.98 1.21 9.61
N ILE A 538 -13.36 0.41 8.74
CA ILE A 538 -12.43 0.90 7.73
C ILE A 538 -12.92 0.45 6.36
N LYS A 539 -13.16 1.42 5.49
CA LYS A 539 -13.53 1.24 4.09
C LYS A 539 -12.43 1.83 3.23
N TYR A 540 -11.65 0.96 2.61
CA TYR A 540 -10.60 1.39 1.70
C TYR A 540 -11.14 2.19 0.52
N ASN A 541 -10.58 3.37 0.27
CA ASN A 541 -10.94 4.19 -0.89
C ASN A 541 -9.68 4.70 -1.64
N PRO A 542 -9.35 4.09 -2.79
CA PRO A 542 -8.18 4.47 -3.58
C PRO A 542 -8.34 5.82 -4.31
N ARG A 543 -9.53 6.45 -4.32
CA ARG A 543 -9.72 7.74 -5.01
C ARG A 543 -8.94 8.88 -4.35
N VAL A 544 -8.64 8.78 -3.06
CA VAL A 544 -7.78 9.76 -2.36
C VAL A 544 -6.41 9.89 -3.04
N LEU A 545 -5.93 8.82 -3.71
CA LEU A 545 -4.69 8.79 -4.48
C LEU A 545 -4.74 9.71 -5.71
N VAL A 546 -5.91 9.95 -6.27
CA VAL A 546 -6.09 10.83 -7.43
C VAL A 546 -6.41 12.26 -6.97
N GLU A 547 -7.13 12.40 -5.86
CA GLU A 547 -7.64 13.69 -5.36
C GLU A 547 -6.55 14.62 -4.79
N GLN A 548 -5.44 14.06 -4.28
CA GLN A 548 -4.33 14.83 -3.66
C GLN A 548 -3.15 15.11 -4.62
N GLY A 549 -3.11 14.49 -5.80
CA GLY A 549 -2.15 14.82 -6.87
C GLY A 549 -0.69 14.90 -6.41
N THR A 550 -0.09 16.10 -6.50
CA THR A 550 1.33 16.37 -6.14
C THR A 550 1.63 16.29 -4.64
N GLY A 551 0.60 16.26 -3.79
CA GLY A 551 0.72 16.14 -2.34
C GLY A 551 1.03 14.74 -1.83
N LEU A 552 0.98 13.71 -2.71
CA LEU A 552 1.31 12.34 -2.34
C LEU A 552 2.80 12.13 -2.05
N PRO A 553 3.14 11.20 -1.14
CA PRO A 553 4.53 10.92 -0.79
C PRO A 553 5.36 10.51 -2.00
N PHE A 554 6.63 10.88 -1.94
CA PHE A 554 7.59 10.55 -2.97
C PHE A 554 8.12 9.13 -2.73
N VAL A 555 8.28 8.38 -3.82
CA VAL A 555 8.79 7.01 -3.76
C VAL A 555 9.85 6.87 -4.84
N ASN A 556 11.06 6.55 -4.39
CA ASN A 556 12.24 6.43 -5.24
C ASN A 556 12.36 5.09 -5.97
N GLN A 557 11.50 4.14 -5.62
CA GLN A 557 11.51 2.78 -6.14
C GLN A 557 10.29 2.56 -7.03
N ILE A 558 10.48 1.76 -8.08
CA ILE A 558 9.40 1.32 -8.94
C ILE A 558 9.11 -0.13 -8.59
N SER A 559 7.88 -0.41 -8.16
CA SER A 559 7.46 -1.80 -8.01
C SER A 559 6.93 -2.31 -9.31
N LEU A 560 7.26 -3.57 -9.52
CA LEU A 560 6.70 -4.43 -10.53
C LEU A 560 5.66 -5.35 -9.87
N VAL A 561 4.39 -5.15 -10.23
CA VAL A 561 3.29 -6.06 -9.87
C VAL A 561 2.93 -6.89 -11.09
N ALA A 562 3.16 -8.20 -11.06
CA ALA A 562 2.94 -9.08 -12.21
C ALA A 562 1.66 -9.91 -12.03
N ASP A 563 0.75 -9.80 -12.97
CA ASP A 563 -0.51 -10.58 -13.00
C ASP A 563 -0.25 -12.05 -13.36
N ARG A 564 -1.31 -12.84 -13.49
CA ARG A 564 -1.27 -14.25 -13.87
C ARG A 564 -0.73 -14.41 -15.30
N LEU A 565 -0.07 -15.55 -15.50
CA LEU A 565 0.49 -15.94 -16.79
C LEU A 565 -0.63 -16.48 -17.68
N GLU A 566 -0.74 -15.92 -18.88
CA GLU A 566 -1.74 -16.28 -19.88
C GLU A 566 -1.07 -16.89 -21.11
N VAL A 567 -1.79 -17.76 -21.84
CA VAL A 567 -1.31 -18.38 -23.08
C VAL A 567 -2.35 -18.11 -24.16
N GLU A 568 -1.93 -17.38 -25.20
CA GLU A 568 -2.76 -17.05 -26.37
C GLU A 568 -2.41 -17.96 -27.55
#